data_AF-A0A060BV51-F1
#
_entry.id   AF-A0A060BV51-F1
#
_cell.length_a   1.000
_cell.length_b   1.000
_cell.length_c   1.000
_cell.angle_alpha   90.00
_cell.angle_beta   90.00
_cell.angle_gamma   90.00
#
_symmetry.space_group_name_H-M   'P 1'
#
loop_
_entity.id
_entity.type
_entity.pdbx_description
1 polymer ?
#
loop_
_entity_poly.entity_id
_entity_poly.type
_entity_poly.pdbx_seq_one_letter_code
_entity_poly.pdbx_strand_id
1 'polypeptide(L)' 'MINAIVVFGAGIPFIHAGQEIGATKNMNDNTFDAGDDLNGLDYGLAVKRWDYYRFMAQAIAFRKANPDLWFQTKDE' A
#
# COMPACT_ATOMS: atom_id res chain seq x y z
N MET A 1 6.08 7.87 3.59
CA MET A 1 6.72 7.20 4.75
C MET A 1 5.76 6.30 5.55
N ILE A 2 4.45 6.60 5.66
CA ILE A 2 3.48 5.78 6.43
C ILE A 2 3.34 4.32 5.93
N ASN A 3 3.39 4.09 4.62
CA ASN A 3 3.25 2.76 4.02
C ASN A 3 4.29 1.75 4.51
N ALA A 4 5.52 2.19 4.77
CA ALA A 4 6.59 1.33 5.24
C ALA A 4 6.31 0.76 6.65
N ILE A 5 5.64 1.54 7.51
CA ILE A 5 5.26 1.08 8.86
C ILE A 5 4.25 -0.06 8.76
N VAL A 6 3.27 0.03 7.85
CA VAL A 6 2.31 -1.05 7.60
C VAL A 6 3.02 -2.28 7.07
N VAL A 7 3.92 -2.12 6.09
CA VAL A 7 4.65 -3.24 5.48
C VAL A 7 5.63 -3.91 6.45
N PHE A 8 6.26 -3.18 7.36
CA PHE A 8 7.26 -3.73 8.29
C PHE A 8 6.73 -4.01 9.70
N GLY A 9 5.46 -3.70 9.97
CA GLY A 9 4.80 -4.08 11.21
C GLY A 9 4.66 -5.60 11.37
N ALA A 10 4.63 -6.08 12.61
CA ALA A 10 4.26 -7.45 12.93
C ALA A 10 2.77 -7.69 12.56
N GLY A 11 2.45 -8.88 12.06
CA GLY A 11 1.08 -9.25 11.66
C GLY A 11 0.85 -9.28 10.15
N ILE A 12 -0.39 -9.01 9.71
CA ILE A 12 -0.82 -9.13 8.32
C ILE A 12 -0.99 -7.72 7.71
N PRO A 13 -0.09 -7.27 6.81
CA PRO A 13 -0.22 -5.96 6.19
C PRO A 13 -1.38 -5.94 5.18
N PHE A 14 -2.23 -4.91 5.26
CA PHE A 14 -3.27 -4.62 4.28
C PHE A 14 -3.02 -3.24 3.67
N ILE A 15 -3.14 -3.13 2.35
CA ILE A 15 -2.88 -1.90 1.59
C ILE A 15 -4.08 -1.66 0.67
N HIS A 16 -4.69 -0.49 0.77
CA HIS A 16 -5.73 -0.07 -0.17
C HIS A 16 -5.12 0.25 -1.54
N ALA A 17 -5.76 -0.18 -2.63
CA ALA A 17 -5.27 0.09 -3.98
C ALA A 17 -5.17 1.60 -4.26
N GLY A 18 -4.05 2.05 -4.83
CA GLY A 18 -3.74 3.45 -5.05
C GLY A 18 -2.99 4.13 -3.88
N GLN A 19 -2.95 3.52 -2.68
CA GLN A 19 -2.19 4.06 -1.55
C GLN A 19 -0.67 4.06 -1.82
N GLU A 20 -0.18 3.14 -2.64
CA GLU A 20 1.21 3.02 -3.08
C GLU A 20 1.68 4.21 -3.93
N ILE A 21 0.75 4.89 -4.60
CA ILE A 21 1.01 6.05 -5.46
C ILE A 21 0.36 7.33 -4.93
N GLY A 22 -0.25 7.30 -3.75
CA GLY A 22 -0.94 8.46 -3.16
C GLY A 22 -2.16 8.91 -3.98
N ALA A 23 -2.96 7.96 -4.45
CA ALA A 23 -4.27 8.22 -5.06
C ALA A 23 -5.17 8.99 -4.09
N THR A 24 -6.08 9.78 -4.64
CA THR A 24 -6.96 10.66 -3.88
C THR A 24 -8.40 10.46 -4.31
N LYS A 25 -9.32 10.60 -3.36
CA LYS A 25 -10.78 10.69 -3.60
C LYS A 25 -11.30 12.12 -3.42
N ASN A 26 -10.41 13.12 -3.54
CA ASN A 26 -10.71 14.55 -3.42
C ASN A 26 -11.47 14.91 -2.14
N MET A 27 -11.04 14.34 -1.00
CA MET A 27 -11.66 14.55 0.31
C MET A 27 -13.12 14.06 0.41
N ASN A 28 -13.58 13.22 -0.52
CA ASN A 28 -14.87 12.56 -0.38
C ASN A 28 -14.73 11.34 0.55
N ASP A 29 -15.38 11.43 1.71
CA ASP A 29 -15.30 10.44 2.78
C ASP A 29 -16.07 9.14 2.46
N ASN A 30 -17.02 9.17 1.51
CA ASN A 30 -17.81 8.01 1.14
C ASN A 30 -18.17 8.02 -0.35
N THR A 31 -17.38 7.30 -1.15
CA THR A 31 -17.55 7.21 -2.61
C THR A 31 -18.25 5.95 -3.07
N PHE A 32 -19.11 5.32 -2.27
CA PHE A 32 -19.75 4.04 -2.63
C PHE A 32 -20.55 4.10 -3.95
N ASP A 33 -21.14 5.26 -4.27
CA ASP A 33 -21.94 5.54 -5.46
C ASP A 33 -21.28 6.55 -6.41
N ALA A 34 -20.03 6.92 -6.17
CA ALA A 34 -19.29 7.79 -7.07
C ALA A 34 -18.78 7.01 -8.29
N GLY A 35 -18.77 7.66 -9.44
CA GLY A 35 -18.23 7.08 -10.68
C GLY A 35 -16.70 6.99 -10.72
N ASP A 36 -16.19 6.58 -11.87
CA ASP A 36 -14.75 6.35 -12.10
C ASP A 36 -13.90 7.60 -11.96
N ASP A 37 -14.49 8.79 -12.13
CA ASP A 37 -13.80 10.07 -11.91
C ASP A 37 -13.22 10.19 -10.48
N LEU A 38 -13.82 9.49 -9.51
CA LEU A 38 -13.33 9.44 -8.12
C LEU A 38 -12.81 8.07 -7.69
N ASN A 39 -13.39 6.97 -8.19
CA ASN A 39 -13.02 5.61 -7.75
C ASN A 39 -12.04 4.89 -8.70
N GLY A 40 -11.82 5.42 -9.90
CA GLY A 40 -10.97 4.81 -10.90
C GLY A 40 -9.50 4.77 -10.48
N LEU A 41 -8.79 3.72 -10.93
CA LEU A 41 -7.34 3.63 -10.76
C LEU A 41 -6.66 4.50 -11.82
N ASP A 42 -6.01 5.59 -11.38
CA ASP A 42 -5.26 6.48 -12.26
C ASP A 42 -3.87 5.88 -12.59
N TYR A 43 -3.79 5.15 -13.70
CA TYR A 43 -2.52 4.60 -14.22
C TYR A 43 -1.56 5.70 -14.70
N GLY A 44 -2.06 6.86 -15.12
CA GLY A 44 -1.21 8.00 -15.46
C GLY A 44 -0.47 8.54 -14.24
N LEU A 45 -1.15 8.60 -13.09
CA LEU A 45 -0.54 8.90 -11.80
C LEU A 45 0.50 7.85 -11.40
N ALA A 46 0.22 6.57 -11.66
CA ALA A 46 1.16 5.48 -11.37
C ALA A 46 2.49 5.65 -12.13
N VAL A 47 2.42 6.04 -13.41
CA VAL A 47 3.60 6.35 -14.22
C VAL A 47 4.34 7.58 -13.66
N LYS A 48 3.62 8.65 -13.30
CA LYS A 48 4.23 9.88 -12.74
C LYS A 48 4.91 9.64 -11.39
N ARG A 49 4.42 8.70 -10.58
CA ARG A 49 4.91 8.38 -9.24
C ARG A 49 5.55 7.00 -9.17
N TRP A 50 6.20 6.61 -10.26
CA TRP A 50 6.81 5.29 -10.40
C TRP A 50 7.77 4.93 -9.28
N ASP A 51 8.52 5.90 -8.75
CA ASP A 51 9.45 5.66 -7.65
C ASP A 51 8.74 5.25 -6.35
N TYR A 52 7.53 5.76 -6.09
CA TYR A 52 6.74 5.41 -4.92
C TYR A 52 6.21 3.98 -5.04
N TYR A 53 5.71 3.64 -6.22
CA TYR A 53 5.32 2.28 -6.57
C TYR A 53 6.51 1.31 -6.42
N ARG A 54 7.69 1.68 -6.96
CA ARG A 54 8.92 0.88 -6.88
C ARG A 54 9.37 0.65 -5.45
N PHE A 55 9.37 1.70 -4.62
CA PHE A 55 9.68 1.59 -3.20
C PHE A 55 8.75 0.61 -2.50
N MET A 56 7.43 0.73 -2.71
CA MET A 56 6.44 -0.16 -2.10
C MET A 56 6.66 -1.62 -2.54
N ALA A 57 6.89 -1.85 -3.83
CA ALA A 57 7.19 -3.17 -4.37
C ALA A 57 8.45 -3.78 -3.75
N GLN A 58 9.52 -2.99 -3.60
CA GLN A 58 10.77 -3.41 -2.95
C GLN A 58 10.57 -3.69 -1.45
N ALA A 59 9.80 -2.88 -0.74
CA ALA A 59 9.49 -3.11 0.68
C ALA A 59 8.71 -4.41 0.89
N ILE A 60 7.72 -4.69 0.04
CA ILE A 60 6.97 -5.96 0.05
C ILE A 60 7.88 -7.13 -0.29
N ALA A 61 8.75 -6.99 -1.29
CA ALA A 61 9.72 -8.03 -1.64
C ALA A 61 10.68 -8.33 -0.48
N PHE A 62 11.17 -7.29 0.20
CA PHE A 62 12.00 -7.45 1.40
C PHE A 62 11.24 -8.17 2.52
N ARG A 63 9.99 -7.80 2.79
CA ARG A 63 9.15 -8.51 3.78
C ARG A 63 9.07 -10.00 3.44
N LYS A 64 8.72 -10.33 2.20
CA LYS A 64 8.59 -11.72 1.75
C LYS A 64 9.90 -12.51 1.89
N ALA A 65 11.04 -11.87 1.65
CA ALA A 65 12.34 -12.50 1.73
C ALA A 65 12.85 -12.74 3.15
N ASN A 66 12.25 -12.10 4.17
CA ASN A 66 12.72 -12.16 5.56
C ASN A 66 11.60 -12.55 6.55
N PRO A 67 10.90 -13.69 6.36
CA PRO A 67 9.71 -14.05 7.15
C PRO A 67 9.93 -14.02 8.67
N ASP A 68 11.11 -14.39 9.13
CA ASP A 68 11.50 -14.48 10.55
C ASP A 68 11.46 -13.14 11.29
N LEU A 69 11.49 -12.01 10.57
CA LEU A 69 11.41 -10.67 11.17
C LEU A 69 9.99 -10.28 11.59
N TRP A 70 8.96 -10.95 11.05
CA TRP A 70 7.56 -10.47 11.16
C TRP A 70 6.65 -11.35 12.00
N PHE A 71 7.00 -12.62 12.14
CA PHE A 71 6.24 -13.61 12.88
C PHE A 71 7.16 -14.22 13.93
N GLN A 72 6.88 -13.94 15.19
CA GLN A 72 7.51 -14.65 16.29
C GLN A 72 6.63 -15.85 16.62
N THR A 73 7.22 -17.04 16.61
CA THR A 73 6.62 -18.18 17.27
C THR A 73 6.59 -17.86 18.76
N LYS A 74 5.43 -18.00 19.40
CA LYS A 74 5.41 -18.13 20.86
C LYS A 74 6.06 -19.47 21.14
N ASP A 75 7.24 -19.47 21.74
CA ASP A 75 7.69 -20.62 22.49
C ASP A 75 6.74 -20.74 23.70
N GLU A 76 6.12 -21.91 23.86
CA GLU A 76 5.20 -22.22 24.96
C GLU A 76 5.88 -22.16 26.33
#